data_AF-A0A7W0SWN8-F1
#
_entry.id   AF-A0A7W0SWN8-F1
#
_cell.length_a   1.000
_cell.length_b   1.000
_cell.length_c   1.000
_cell.angle_alpha   90.00
_cell.angle_beta   90.00
_cell.angle_gamma   90.00
#
_symmetry.space_group_name_H-M   'P 1'
#
loop_
_entity.id
_entity.type
_entity.pdbx_description
1 polymer ?
#
loop_
_entity_poly.entity_id
_entity_poly.type
_entity_poly.pdbx_seq_one_letter_code
_entity_poly.pdbx_strand_id
1 'polypeptide(L)'
;MSSALDEFVTITEEFDARPTLPITASVLARHPALIRTLAARGVEFAVHGLLHNDHSQMPLEEQRESITTAMRLFNESGVRFTGFRGPYLRANSATDVVLRELGFTYNSTRPVLFSVLKGDVPEDRGVAYRRVIDYYRPADASAIAVRPSDDDGLVQIPVSLPDDEILVDRLRLSPQDKAAAWRTLLLHTHEHGELFTLQLHPERIGSSVELLRSVLKDGRALTPHVWIATLQEIAAWWSRRARFSLQVEDAGPHEHDVHFEADPDGALLVRGVIDAPSAPWYANERVVEGRRLRIRADRRPVVAVSSRTLENVARFLREEGYAIQQSDDKDLWGAFVDVTDPGWREKEVLAAIEAAPGPVLRVARWPQRARSALSITGDVDAITLFDFASRMVGR
;
A
#
# COMPACT_ATOMS: atom_id res chain seq x y z
N MET A 1 -2.13 17.36 -22.48
CA MET A 1 -2.26 17.29 -21.01
C MET A 1 -3.71 17.08 -20.58
N SER A 2 -4.70 17.89 -20.95
CA SER A 2 -6.13 17.51 -20.75
C SER A 2 -6.49 16.19 -21.44
N SER A 3 -5.95 15.93 -22.63
CA SER A 3 -6.08 14.64 -23.33
C SER A 3 -5.35 13.49 -22.64
N ALA A 4 -4.31 13.80 -21.86
CA ALA A 4 -3.44 12.80 -21.23
C ALA A 4 -4.11 12.24 -19.97
N LEU A 5 -4.74 13.11 -19.16
CA LEU A 5 -5.58 12.67 -18.05
C LEU A 5 -6.77 11.81 -18.51
N ASP A 6 -7.41 12.23 -19.60
CA ASP A 6 -8.53 11.48 -20.17
C ASP A 6 -8.10 10.11 -20.70
N GLU A 7 -6.96 10.04 -21.41
CA GLU A 7 -6.36 8.79 -21.88
C GLU A 7 -5.98 7.87 -20.71
N PHE A 8 -5.35 8.42 -19.66
CA PHE A 8 -5.01 7.69 -18.44
C PHE A 8 -6.24 7.00 -17.83
N VAL A 9 -7.31 7.76 -17.62
CA VAL A 9 -8.55 7.25 -17.01
C VAL A 9 -9.20 6.23 -17.92
N THR A 10 -9.26 6.49 -19.22
CA THR A 10 -9.82 5.57 -20.20
C THR A 10 -9.10 4.22 -20.20
N ILE A 11 -7.76 4.21 -20.14
CA ILE A 11 -6.97 2.97 -20.03
C ILE A 11 -7.36 2.21 -18.77
N THR A 12 -7.49 2.87 -17.61
CA THR A 12 -7.87 2.16 -16.37
C THR A 12 -9.28 1.58 -16.44
N GLU A 13 -10.22 2.30 -17.06
CA GLU A 13 -11.61 1.85 -17.26
C GLU A 13 -11.71 0.60 -18.14
N GLU A 14 -10.85 0.47 -19.17
CA GLU A 14 -10.77 -0.73 -20.03
C GLU A 14 -10.52 -2.02 -19.22
N PHE A 15 -9.91 -1.91 -18.04
CA PHE A 15 -9.61 -3.03 -17.14
C PHE A 15 -10.49 -3.05 -15.88
N ASP A 16 -11.61 -2.32 -15.88
CA ASP A 16 -12.52 -2.15 -14.75
C ASP A 16 -11.79 -1.68 -13.47
N ALA A 17 -10.79 -0.83 -13.65
CA ALA A 17 -10.07 -0.19 -12.56
C ALA A 17 -10.51 1.28 -12.45
N ARG A 18 -10.32 1.87 -11.28
CA ARG A 18 -10.44 3.32 -11.05
C ARG A 18 -9.14 3.82 -10.45
N PRO A 19 -8.58 4.93 -10.97
CA PRO A 19 -7.34 5.46 -10.43
C PRO A 19 -7.62 6.45 -9.31
N THR A 20 -6.57 6.67 -8.51
CA THR A 20 -6.51 7.83 -7.60
C THR A 20 -5.59 8.88 -8.21
N LEU A 21 -6.08 10.11 -8.35
CA LEU A 21 -5.30 11.23 -8.84
C LEU A 21 -5.08 12.24 -7.70
N PRO A 22 -3.94 12.17 -6.98
CA PRO A 22 -3.54 13.26 -6.12
C PRO A 22 -3.34 14.53 -6.96
N ILE A 23 -4.02 15.62 -6.60
CA ILE A 23 -3.97 16.86 -7.36
C ILE A 23 -3.70 18.05 -6.44
N THR A 24 -2.79 18.93 -6.88
CA THR A 24 -2.55 20.19 -6.17
C THR A 24 -3.82 21.04 -6.22
N ALA A 25 -4.21 21.60 -5.07
CA ALA A 25 -5.49 22.30 -4.99
C ALA A 25 -5.56 23.54 -5.90
N SER A 26 -4.42 24.19 -6.18
CA SER A 26 -4.34 25.29 -7.14
C SER A 26 -4.66 24.87 -8.58
N VAL A 27 -4.22 23.68 -9.01
CA VAL A 27 -4.54 23.13 -10.34
C VAL A 27 -6.01 22.74 -10.42
N LEU A 28 -6.51 22.09 -9.38
CA LEU A 28 -7.93 21.75 -9.28
C LEU A 28 -8.80 23.01 -9.39
N ALA A 29 -8.46 24.08 -8.67
CA ALA A 29 -9.22 25.35 -8.69
C ALA A 29 -9.19 26.05 -10.05
N ARG A 30 -8.13 25.85 -10.85
CA ARG A 30 -8.04 26.37 -12.22
C ARG A 30 -8.90 25.58 -13.22
N HIS A 31 -9.12 24.28 -12.98
CA HIS A 31 -9.80 23.38 -13.92
C HIS A 31 -10.99 22.60 -13.31
N PRO A 32 -11.88 23.21 -12.51
CA PRO A 32 -12.84 22.47 -11.69
C PRO A 32 -13.89 21.71 -12.50
N ALA A 33 -14.23 22.19 -13.70
CA ALA A 33 -15.17 21.50 -14.59
C ALA A 33 -14.61 20.16 -15.11
N LEU A 34 -13.33 20.16 -15.53
CA LEU A 34 -12.64 18.93 -15.98
C LEU A 34 -12.55 17.92 -14.84
N ILE A 35 -12.12 18.37 -13.66
CA ILE A 35 -11.98 17.50 -12.50
C ILE A 35 -13.31 16.89 -12.08
N ARG A 36 -14.42 17.66 -12.10
CA ARG A 36 -15.75 17.11 -11.84
C ARG A 36 -16.18 16.06 -12.88
N THR A 37 -15.85 16.25 -14.15
CA THR A 37 -16.12 15.25 -15.19
C THR A 37 -15.39 13.94 -14.92
N LEU A 38 -14.11 14.01 -14.52
CA LEU A 38 -13.34 12.83 -14.16
C LEU A 38 -13.85 12.18 -12.86
N ALA A 39 -14.22 12.97 -11.85
CA ALA A 39 -14.81 12.46 -10.61
C ALA A 39 -16.14 11.73 -10.88
N ALA A 40 -16.96 12.23 -11.80
CA ALA A 40 -18.20 11.58 -12.21
C ALA A 40 -17.99 10.22 -12.91
N ARG A 41 -16.79 9.96 -13.45
CA ARG A 41 -16.38 8.65 -13.99
C ARG A 41 -15.88 7.67 -12.92
N GLY A 42 -15.82 8.12 -11.66
CA GLY A 42 -15.37 7.32 -10.52
C GLY A 42 -13.88 7.44 -10.22
N VAL A 43 -13.18 8.44 -10.79
CA VAL A 43 -11.81 8.77 -10.39
C VAL A 43 -11.80 9.31 -8.96
N GLU A 44 -10.94 8.74 -8.11
CA GLU A 44 -10.70 9.29 -6.78
C GLU A 44 -9.74 10.48 -6.88
N PHE A 45 -10.02 11.57 -6.16
CA PHE A 45 -9.08 12.69 -6.01
C PHE A 45 -8.56 12.77 -4.57
N ALA A 46 -7.25 12.97 -4.43
CA ALA A 46 -6.58 13.16 -3.16
C ALA A 46 -5.92 14.55 -3.11
N VAL A 47 -5.79 15.12 -1.91
CA VAL A 47 -5.10 16.41 -1.75
C VAL A 47 -3.60 16.20 -1.95
N HIS A 48 -3.00 16.91 -2.91
CA HIS A 48 -1.57 16.88 -3.18
C HIS A 48 -0.90 18.22 -2.82
N GLY A 49 -1.23 18.74 -1.63
CA GLY A 49 -0.85 20.09 -1.21
C GLY A 49 -1.66 21.21 -1.88
N LEU A 50 -1.49 22.43 -1.38
CA LEU A 50 -2.05 23.63 -2.04
C LEU A 50 -1.31 23.93 -3.35
N LEU A 51 0.01 23.93 -3.25
CA LEU A 51 0.99 24.03 -4.32
C LEU A 51 1.93 22.81 -4.23
N HIS A 52 2.73 22.57 -5.27
CA HIS A 52 3.69 21.48 -5.31
C HIS A 52 4.99 21.82 -4.54
N ASN A 53 4.86 22.08 -3.24
CA ASN A 53 5.93 22.48 -2.31
C ASN A 53 6.37 21.32 -1.41
N ASP A 54 7.66 21.31 -1.00
CA ASP A 54 8.20 20.25 -0.13
C ASP A 54 7.70 20.42 1.32
N HIS A 55 6.65 19.68 1.70
CA HIS A 55 6.06 19.73 3.03
C HIS A 55 7.04 19.29 4.14
N SER A 56 8.08 18.51 3.82
CA SER A 56 9.08 18.14 4.83
C SER A 56 9.88 19.34 5.35
N GLN A 57 9.92 20.44 4.60
CA GLN A 57 10.60 21.68 4.96
C GLN A 57 9.66 22.73 5.58
N MET A 58 8.36 22.43 5.67
CA MET A 58 7.35 23.36 6.18
C MET A 58 7.07 23.11 7.67
N PRO A 59 7.02 24.15 8.52
CA PRO A 59 6.58 24.04 9.91
C PRO A 59 5.11 23.62 10.05
N LEU A 60 4.73 23.17 11.25
CA LEU A 60 3.38 22.70 11.58
C LEU A 60 2.28 23.69 11.20
N GLU A 61 2.40 24.96 11.64
CA GLU A 61 1.38 25.98 11.39
C GLU A 61 1.22 26.28 9.89
N GLU A 62 2.32 26.33 9.14
CA GLU A 62 2.29 26.58 7.70
C GLU A 62 1.66 25.41 6.94
N GLN A 63 1.96 24.16 7.34
CA GLN A 63 1.27 22.99 6.79
C GLN A 63 -0.22 23.01 7.13
N ARG A 64 -0.60 23.39 8.35
CA ARG A 64 -2.01 23.49 8.75
C ARG A 64 -2.76 24.51 7.90
N GLU A 65 -2.21 25.71 7.72
CA GLU A 65 -2.81 26.76 6.89
C GLU A 65 -2.91 26.33 5.41
N SER A 66 -1.82 25.79 4.86
CA SER A 66 -1.74 25.32 3.48
C SER A 66 -2.75 24.20 3.18
N ILE A 67 -2.79 23.16 4.03
CA ILE A 67 -3.68 22.01 3.85
C ILE A 67 -5.14 22.43 4.07
N THR A 68 -5.43 23.27 5.07
CA THR A 68 -6.78 23.82 5.28
C THR A 68 -7.26 24.60 4.05
N THR A 69 -6.38 25.41 3.47
CA THR A 69 -6.68 26.15 2.24
C THR A 69 -6.91 25.22 1.05
N ALA A 70 -6.09 24.18 0.91
CA ALA A 70 -6.30 23.16 -0.11
C ALA A 70 -7.67 22.48 0.01
N MET A 71 -8.06 22.06 1.22
CA MET A 71 -9.38 21.47 1.49
C MET A 71 -10.52 22.41 1.11
N ARG A 72 -10.40 23.71 1.42
CA ARG A 72 -11.38 24.72 1.02
C ARG A 72 -11.58 24.76 -0.49
N LEU A 73 -10.50 24.76 -1.28
CA LEU A 73 -10.57 24.79 -2.74
C LEU A 73 -11.20 23.51 -3.33
N PHE A 74 -10.92 22.34 -2.75
CA PHE A 74 -11.60 21.10 -3.12
C PHE A 74 -13.12 21.19 -2.88
N ASN A 75 -13.52 21.66 -1.70
CA ASN A 75 -14.93 21.85 -1.33
C ASN A 75 -15.63 22.86 -2.25
N GLU A 76 -15.02 24.02 -2.51
CA GLU A 76 -15.55 25.03 -3.43
C GLU A 76 -15.70 24.51 -4.86
N SER A 77 -14.83 23.59 -5.27
CA SER A 77 -14.89 22.96 -6.60
C SER A 77 -15.90 21.83 -6.70
N GLY A 78 -16.49 21.39 -5.56
CA GLY A 78 -17.43 20.29 -5.48
C GLY A 78 -16.79 18.92 -5.71
N VAL A 79 -15.51 18.77 -5.36
CA VAL A 79 -14.74 17.53 -5.53
C VAL A 79 -14.53 16.88 -4.18
N ARG A 80 -14.90 15.61 -4.05
CA ARG A 80 -14.69 14.83 -2.82
C ARG A 80 -13.23 14.43 -2.69
N PHE A 81 -12.75 14.40 -1.45
CA PHE A 81 -11.41 13.94 -1.10
C PHE A 81 -11.46 13.30 0.29
N THR A 82 -10.63 12.29 0.52
CA THR A 82 -10.47 11.66 1.84
C THR A 82 -9.02 11.45 2.24
N GLY A 83 -8.08 11.49 1.30
CA GLY A 83 -6.67 11.29 1.60
C GLY A 83 -5.74 12.35 1.02
N PHE A 84 -4.47 12.16 1.35
CA PHE A 84 -3.39 13.08 1.06
C PHE A 84 -2.18 12.36 0.45
N ARG A 85 -1.47 13.04 -0.46
CA ARG A 85 -0.16 12.66 -0.99
C ARG A 85 0.74 13.89 -0.89
N GLY A 86 1.86 13.78 -0.18
CA GLY A 86 2.83 14.87 -0.08
C GLY A 86 3.48 15.14 -1.44
N PRO A 87 3.58 16.42 -1.88
CA PRO A 87 4.37 16.77 -3.04
C PRO A 87 5.79 16.20 -2.92
N TYR A 88 6.34 15.74 -4.05
CA TYR A 88 7.66 15.09 -4.11
C TYR A 88 7.79 13.82 -3.25
N LEU A 89 6.69 13.22 -2.78
CA LEU A 89 6.72 12.13 -1.80
C LEU A 89 7.44 12.51 -0.49
N ARG A 90 7.39 13.81 -0.11
CA ARG A 90 8.06 14.32 1.08
C ARG A 90 7.09 14.90 2.08
N ALA A 91 7.28 14.50 3.33
CA ALA A 91 6.55 14.93 4.50
C ALA A 91 7.47 14.93 5.73
N ASN A 92 7.00 15.50 6.83
CA ASN A 92 7.61 15.37 8.15
C ASN A 92 6.53 14.99 9.17
N SER A 93 6.89 14.83 10.44
CA SER A 93 5.93 14.44 11.49
C SER A 93 4.77 15.42 11.67
N ALA A 94 4.97 16.70 11.32
CA ALA A 94 3.92 17.70 11.37
C ALA A 94 2.82 17.45 10.33
N THR A 95 3.17 16.81 9.20
CA THR A 95 2.19 16.41 8.18
C THR A 95 1.16 15.45 8.77
N ASP A 96 1.59 14.36 9.41
CA ASP A 96 0.66 13.37 9.98
C ASP A 96 -0.20 13.95 11.12
N VAL A 97 0.36 14.85 11.93
CA VAL A 97 -0.41 15.59 12.95
C VAL A 97 -1.54 16.39 12.31
N VAL A 98 -1.22 17.21 11.29
CA VAL A 98 -2.21 18.05 10.61
C VAL A 98 -3.27 17.20 9.89
N LEU A 99 -2.86 16.12 9.23
CA LEU A 99 -3.79 15.25 8.52
C LEU A 99 -4.80 14.58 9.46
N ARG A 100 -4.35 14.15 10.65
CA ARG A 100 -5.25 13.63 11.70
C ARG A 100 -6.19 14.71 12.23
N GLU A 101 -5.66 15.89 12.57
CA GLU A 101 -6.47 17.02 13.07
C GLU A 101 -7.58 17.43 12.07
N LEU A 102 -7.28 17.36 10.77
CA LEU A 102 -8.19 17.75 9.70
C LEU A 102 -9.09 16.61 9.18
N GLY A 103 -8.96 15.40 9.75
CA GLY A 103 -9.86 14.28 9.46
C GLY A 103 -9.59 13.55 8.14
N PHE A 104 -8.35 13.57 7.63
CA PHE A 104 -7.96 12.72 6.51
C PHE A 104 -7.95 11.25 6.94
N THR A 105 -8.40 10.36 6.05
CA THR A 105 -8.47 8.91 6.32
C THR A 105 -7.18 8.20 5.97
N TYR A 106 -6.38 8.75 5.05
CA TYR A 106 -5.10 8.16 4.67
C TYR A 106 -4.05 9.19 4.26
N ASN A 107 -2.79 8.84 4.49
CA ASN A 107 -1.62 9.50 3.94
C ASN A 107 -0.87 8.51 3.06
N SER A 108 -0.75 8.81 1.77
CA SER A 108 0.11 8.08 0.87
C SER A 108 1.25 9.01 0.49
N THR A 109 2.34 9.01 1.25
CA THR A 109 3.52 9.82 0.92
C THR A 109 4.80 9.00 0.95
N ARG A 110 4.88 8.01 1.84
CA ARG A 110 6.10 7.25 2.11
C ARG A 110 6.53 6.40 0.90
N PRO A 111 7.68 6.70 0.27
CA PRO A 111 8.18 5.89 -0.84
C PRO A 111 8.87 4.62 -0.33
N VAL A 112 8.76 3.54 -1.11
CA VAL A 112 9.38 2.24 -0.86
C VAL A 112 10.04 1.77 -2.15
N LEU A 113 11.33 1.48 -2.09
CA LEU A 113 12.13 1.10 -3.24
C LEU A 113 12.20 -0.42 -3.39
N PHE A 114 11.76 -0.92 -4.54
CA PHE A 114 11.91 -2.31 -4.93
C PHE A 114 13.15 -2.50 -5.81
N SER A 115 13.92 -3.55 -5.53
CA SER A 115 15.08 -3.93 -6.34
C SER A 115 14.63 -4.73 -7.58
N VAL A 116 14.16 -4.02 -8.61
CA VAL A 116 13.59 -4.61 -9.84
C VAL A 116 14.43 -4.37 -11.10
N LEU A 117 15.46 -3.53 -11.00
CA LEU A 117 16.36 -3.22 -12.12
C LEU A 117 17.34 -4.38 -12.31
N LYS A 118 17.47 -4.86 -13.55
CA LYS A 118 18.41 -5.93 -13.91
C LYS A 118 19.64 -5.32 -14.60
N GLY A 119 20.83 -5.81 -14.23
CA GLY A 119 22.10 -5.42 -14.83
C GLY A 119 22.65 -4.09 -14.30
N ASP A 120 23.84 -3.74 -14.80
CA ASP A 120 24.52 -2.51 -14.40
C ASP A 120 23.87 -1.29 -15.04
N VAL A 121 23.50 -0.30 -14.21
CA VAL A 121 23.07 1.01 -14.69
C VAL A 121 24.32 1.78 -15.14
N PRO A 122 24.37 2.31 -16.38
CA PRO A 122 25.48 3.16 -16.84
C PRO A 122 25.80 4.27 -15.83
N GLU A 123 27.09 4.57 -15.63
CA GLU A 123 27.56 5.39 -14.50
C GLU A 123 26.88 6.77 -14.41
N ASP A 124 26.69 7.44 -15.55
CA ASP A 124 26.02 8.73 -15.66
C ASP A 124 24.55 8.69 -15.21
N ARG A 125 23.82 7.64 -15.63
CA ARG A 125 22.43 7.37 -15.24
C ARG A 125 22.35 6.92 -13.78
N GLY A 126 23.36 6.18 -13.31
CA GLY A 126 23.49 5.74 -11.93
C GLY A 126 23.65 6.90 -10.96
N VAL A 127 24.38 7.96 -11.34
CA VAL A 127 24.47 9.19 -10.54
C VAL A 127 23.11 9.90 -10.44
N ALA A 128 22.41 10.06 -11.57
CA ALA A 128 21.09 10.70 -11.57
C ALA A 128 20.06 9.90 -10.74
N TYR A 129 20.08 8.57 -10.87
CA TYR A 129 19.26 7.66 -10.09
C TYR A 129 19.56 7.76 -8.59
N ARG A 130 20.83 7.66 -8.18
CA ARG A 130 21.23 7.79 -6.76
C ARG A 130 20.76 9.11 -6.15
N ARG A 131 20.90 10.23 -6.87
CA ARG A 131 20.43 11.55 -6.38
C ARG A 131 18.93 11.57 -6.10
N VAL A 132 18.13 10.93 -6.95
CA VAL A 132 16.66 10.87 -6.78
C VAL A 132 16.30 9.95 -5.60
N ILE A 133 16.98 8.81 -5.47
CA ILE A 133 16.80 7.92 -4.31
C ILE A 133 17.21 8.62 -3.00
N ASP A 134 18.35 9.32 -2.98
CA ASP A 134 18.82 10.08 -1.82
C ASP A 134 17.85 11.22 -1.44
N TYR A 135 17.16 11.78 -2.43
CA TYR A 135 16.16 12.83 -2.24
C TYR A 135 14.84 12.28 -1.68
N TYR A 136 14.34 11.17 -2.22
CA TYR A 136 13.10 10.53 -1.75
C TYR A 136 13.28 9.79 -0.42
N ARG A 137 14.49 9.32 -0.11
CA ARG A 137 14.82 8.52 1.08
C ARG A 137 13.84 7.35 1.29
N PRO A 138 13.66 6.49 0.28
CA PRO A 138 12.69 5.42 0.35
C PRO A 138 13.09 4.37 1.39
N ALA A 139 12.08 3.72 1.99
CA ALA A 139 12.32 2.47 2.70
C ALA A 139 12.71 1.36 1.72
N ASP A 140 13.48 0.37 2.19
CA ASP A 140 13.88 -0.78 1.39
C ASP A 140 12.80 -1.87 1.45
N ALA A 141 12.21 -2.22 0.29
CA ALA A 141 11.20 -3.28 0.19
C ALA A 141 11.69 -4.65 0.65
N SER A 142 13.01 -4.89 0.71
CA SER A 142 13.59 -6.13 1.23
C SER A 142 13.60 -6.20 2.76
N ALA A 143 13.40 -5.08 3.45
CA ALA A 143 13.38 -5.01 4.90
C ALA A 143 11.94 -4.97 5.49
N ILE A 144 11.01 -4.32 4.79
CA ILE A 144 9.65 -4.08 5.28
C ILE A 144 8.59 -4.87 4.51
N ALA A 145 7.49 -5.22 5.15
CA ALA A 145 6.28 -5.68 4.46
C ALA A 145 5.61 -4.47 3.80
N VAL A 146 5.51 -4.47 2.46
CA VAL A 146 4.94 -3.33 1.74
C VAL A 146 3.41 -3.40 1.79
N ARG A 147 2.84 -2.81 2.84
CA ARG A 147 1.41 -2.77 3.12
C ARG A 147 1.01 -1.46 3.79
N PRO A 148 -0.31 -1.15 3.88
CA PRO A 148 -0.74 -0.08 4.74
C PRO A 148 -0.44 -0.36 6.21
N SER A 149 -0.32 0.69 7.01
CA SER A 149 -0.25 0.63 8.47
C SER A 149 -1.22 1.65 9.08
N ASP A 150 -1.67 1.39 10.30
CA ASP A 150 -2.49 2.36 11.04
C ASP A 150 -1.57 3.26 11.86
N ASP A 151 -1.78 4.57 11.78
CA ASP A 151 -1.14 5.57 12.64
C ASP A 151 -2.23 6.42 13.29
N ASP A 152 -2.79 5.91 14.39
CA ASP A 152 -3.82 6.60 15.18
C ASP A 152 -5.04 7.00 14.32
N GLY A 153 -5.54 6.02 13.54
CA GLY A 153 -6.67 6.19 12.63
C GLY A 153 -6.33 6.83 11.27
N LEU A 154 -5.10 7.31 11.06
CA LEU A 154 -4.61 7.71 9.74
C LEU A 154 -3.93 6.53 9.06
N VAL A 155 -4.51 6.02 7.98
CA VAL A 155 -3.91 4.89 7.25
C VAL A 155 -2.73 5.36 6.41
N GLN A 156 -1.54 4.86 6.70
CA GLN A 156 -0.32 5.14 5.94
C GLN A 156 -0.20 4.16 4.78
N ILE A 157 -0.29 4.63 3.54
CA ILE A 157 -0.25 3.77 2.34
C ILE A 157 1.09 3.99 1.60
N PRO A 158 1.98 3.00 1.51
CA PRO A 158 3.28 3.16 0.84
C PRO A 158 3.16 3.35 -0.67
N VAL A 159 4.16 3.99 -1.27
CA VAL A 159 4.30 4.24 -2.71
C VAL A 159 5.41 3.37 -3.28
N SER A 160 5.16 2.68 -4.38
CA SER A 160 6.14 1.77 -4.97
C SER A 160 7.06 2.51 -5.95
N LEU A 161 8.35 2.51 -5.67
CA LEU A 161 9.40 2.92 -6.59
C LEU A 161 10.11 1.67 -7.17
N PRO A 162 10.61 1.73 -8.41
CA PRO A 162 10.70 2.90 -9.28
C PRO A 162 9.40 3.23 -10.04
N ASP A 163 9.08 4.53 -10.10
CA ASP A 163 7.96 5.11 -10.84
C ASP A 163 8.36 5.44 -12.31
N ASP A 164 7.46 6.07 -13.07
CA ASP A 164 7.74 6.44 -14.45
C ASP A 164 8.84 7.51 -14.57
N GLU A 165 8.94 8.46 -13.65
CA GLU A 165 10.01 9.47 -13.63
C GLU A 165 11.40 8.82 -13.56
N ILE A 166 11.57 7.87 -12.63
CA ILE A 166 12.84 7.16 -12.48
C ILE A 166 13.15 6.35 -13.75
N LEU A 167 12.18 5.60 -14.26
CA LEU A 167 12.41 4.69 -15.38
C LEU A 167 12.57 5.42 -16.73
N VAL A 168 11.84 6.53 -16.93
CA VAL A 168 11.81 7.30 -18.19
C VAL A 168 12.90 8.37 -18.20
N ASP A 169 12.99 9.21 -17.18
CA ASP A 169 13.82 10.42 -17.22
C ASP A 169 15.23 10.18 -16.64
N ARG A 170 15.30 9.45 -15.53
CA ARG A 170 16.58 9.21 -14.82
C ARG A 170 17.40 8.11 -15.46
N LEU A 171 16.78 6.93 -15.60
CA LEU A 171 17.44 5.74 -16.12
C LEU A 171 17.34 5.63 -17.65
N ARG A 172 16.38 6.31 -18.27
CA ARG A 172 16.15 6.30 -19.73
C ARG A 172 16.15 4.87 -20.28
N LEU A 173 15.39 4.01 -19.63
CA LEU A 173 15.29 2.60 -19.97
C LEU A 173 14.55 2.39 -21.30
N SER A 174 14.86 1.28 -21.97
CA SER A 174 14.09 0.85 -23.13
C SER A 174 12.65 0.51 -22.72
N PRO A 175 11.66 0.58 -23.63
CA PRO A 175 10.29 0.13 -23.33
C PRO A 175 10.23 -1.30 -22.78
N GLN A 176 11.10 -2.20 -23.27
CA GLN A 176 11.20 -3.58 -22.80
C GLN A 176 11.67 -3.66 -21.35
N ASP A 177 12.71 -2.89 -20.98
CA ASP A 177 13.25 -2.90 -19.62
C ASP A 177 12.28 -2.25 -18.61
N LYS A 178 11.54 -1.21 -19.03
CA LYS A 178 10.47 -0.61 -18.23
C LYS A 178 9.36 -1.62 -17.94
N ALA A 179 8.89 -2.32 -18.97
CA ALA A 179 7.88 -3.36 -18.83
C ALA A 179 8.37 -4.50 -17.92
N ALA A 180 9.63 -4.92 -18.09
CA ALA A 180 10.23 -5.96 -17.25
C ALA A 180 10.34 -5.53 -15.78
N ALA A 181 10.70 -4.28 -15.49
CA ALA A 181 10.80 -3.75 -14.13
C ALA A 181 9.44 -3.76 -13.42
N TRP A 182 8.39 -3.18 -14.02
CA TRP A 182 7.06 -3.16 -13.41
C TRP A 182 6.40 -4.53 -13.36
N ARG A 183 6.64 -5.40 -14.35
CA ARG A 183 6.20 -6.80 -14.26
C ARG A 183 6.87 -7.52 -13.11
N THR A 184 8.17 -7.31 -12.89
CA THR A 184 8.90 -7.91 -11.76
C THR A 184 8.32 -7.40 -10.43
N LEU A 185 8.00 -6.11 -10.34
CA LEU A 185 7.38 -5.52 -9.15
C LEU A 185 5.97 -6.09 -8.87
N LEU A 186 5.14 -6.21 -9.91
CA LEU A 186 3.81 -6.83 -9.80
C LEU A 186 3.90 -8.29 -9.34
N LEU A 187 4.80 -9.08 -9.91
CA LEU A 187 4.99 -10.48 -9.52
C LEU A 187 5.56 -10.60 -8.10
N HIS A 188 6.50 -9.74 -7.72
CA HIS A 188 7.06 -9.72 -6.37
C HIS A 188 5.99 -9.40 -5.31
N THR A 189 5.18 -8.36 -5.56
CA THR A 189 4.10 -7.99 -4.65
C THR A 189 3.02 -9.05 -4.60
N HIS A 190 2.69 -9.72 -5.71
CA HIS A 190 1.81 -10.89 -5.71
C HIS A 190 2.39 -12.04 -4.88
N GLU A 191 3.66 -12.39 -5.09
CA GLU A 191 4.33 -13.48 -4.39
C GLU A 191 4.34 -13.28 -2.88
N HIS A 192 4.51 -12.05 -2.39
CA HIS A 192 4.58 -11.70 -0.96
C HIS A 192 3.24 -11.18 -0.40
N GLY A 193 2.22 -11.09 -1.24
CA GLY A 193 0.91 -10.55 -0.92
C GLY A 193 0.90 -9.08 -0.54
N GLU A 194 1.79 -8.29 -1.10
CA GLU A 194 2.04 -6.89 -0.79
C GLU A 194 1.24 -5.93 -1.69
N LEU A 195 1.37 -4.65 -1.41
CA LEU A 195 0.76 -3.57 -2.17
C LEU A 195 1.73 -3.06 -3.24
N PHE A 196 1.23 -3.00 -4.48
CA PHE A 196 1.83 -2.20 -5.54
C PHE A 196 1.03 -0.90 -5.71
N THR A 197 1.54 0.20 -5.15
CA THR A 197 1.01 1.54 -5.43
C THR A 197 1.81 2.14 -6.57
N LEU A 198 1.34 1.97 -7.81
CA LEU A 198 1.99 2.52 -8.99
C LEU A 198 1.75 4.02 -9.04
N GLN A 199 2.84 4.80 -9.00
CA GLN A 199 2.82 6.22 -9.28
C GLN A 199 3.21 6.49 -10.73
N LEU A 200 2.40 7.31 -11.39
CA LEU A 200 2.63 7.82 -12.72
C LEU A 200 2.47 9.34 -12.71
N HIS A 201 3.02 9.99 -13.72
CA HIS A 201 2.82 11.41 -13.96
C HIS A 201 2.01 11.57 -15.24
N PRO A 202 0.76 12.07 -15.19
CA PRO A 202 -0.12 12.09 -16.36
C PRO A 202 0.44 12.80 -17.58
N GLU A 203 1.32 13.80 -17.42
CA GLU A 203 2.03 14.43 -18.53
C GLU A 203 2.95 13.48 -19.31
N ARG A 204 3.36 12.35 -18.70
CA ARG A 204 4.18 11.29 -19.30
C ARG A 204 3.37 10.10 -19.82
N ILE A 205 2.04 10.10 -19.65
CA ILE A 205 1.22 8.92 -19.96
C ILE A 205 1.41 8.40 -21.39
N GLY A 206 1.60 9.29 -22.37
CA GLY A 206 1.84 8.90 -23.77
C GLY A 206 3.04 7.97 -23.95
N SER A 207 4.04 8.03 -23.07
CA SER A 207 5.21 7.13 -23.06
C SER A 207 5.01 5.86 -22.20
N SER A 208 3.91 5.79 -21.45
CA SER A 208 3.60 4.75 -20.47
C SER A 208 2.28 4.02 -20.75
N VAL A 209 1.52 4.36 -21.81
CA VAL A 209 0.23 3.74 -22.16
C VAL A 209 0.33 2.21 -22.20
N GLU A 210 1.23 1.69 -23.03
CA GLU A 210 1.39 0.24 -23.20
C GLU A 210 1.93 -0.44 -21.93
N LEU A 211 2.71 0.29 -21.13
CA LEU A 211 3.21 -0.20 -19.85
C LEU A 211 2.08 -0.34 -18.83
N LEU A 212 1.23 0.68 -18.70
CA LEU A 212 0.06 0.66 -17.83
C LEU A 212 -0.91 -0.46 -18.23
N ARG A 213 -1.21 -0.58 -19.54
CA ARG A 213 -2.02 -1.68 -20.08
C ARG A 213 -1.43 -3.04 -19.74
N SER A 214 -0.12 -3.22 -19.87
CA SER A 214 0.52 -4.50 -19.53
C SER A 214 0.39 -4.82 -18.04
N VAL A 215 0.63 -3.86 -17.15
CA VAL A 215 0.53 -4.07 -15.69
C VAL A 215 -0.91 -4.44 -15.30
N LEU A 216 -1.91 -3.73 -15.82
CA LEU A 216 -3.32 -4.03 -15.56
C LEU A 216 -3.74 -5.40 -16.11
N LYS A 217 -3.34 -5.71 -17.35
CA LYS A 217 -3.59 -7.01 -17.98
C LYS A 217 -2.97 -8.15 -17.17
N ASP A 218 -1.70 -8.01 -16.80
CA ASP A 218 -0.99 -9.02 -16.02
C ASP A 218 -1.61 -9.17 -14.63
N GLY A 219 -1.95 -8.06 -13.97
CA GLY A 219 -2.58 -8.05 -12.65
C GLY A 219 -3.93 -8.78 -12.64
N ARG A 220 -4.75 -8.57 -13.67
CA ARG A 220 -6.04 -9.27 -13.85
C ARG A 220 -5.88 -10.76 -14.17
N ALA A 221 -4.74 -11.19 -14.71
CA ALA A 221 -4.49 -12.59 -15.07
C ALA A 221 -3.93 -13.45 -13.92
N LEU A 222 -3.45 -12.84 -12.83
CA LEU A 222 -2.85 -13.56 -11.70
C LEU A 222 -3.90 -14.30 -10.85
N THR A 223 -3.51 -15.45 -10.30
CA THR A 223 -4.34 -16.27 -9.40
C THR A 223 -3.52 -16.69 -8.16
N PRO A 224 -4.06 -16.55 -6.92
CA PRO A 224 -5.29 -15.83 -6.56
C PRO A 224 -5.26 -14.38 -7.04
N HIS A 225 -6.42 -13.78 -7.25
CA HIS A 225 -6.52 -12.50 -7.93
C HIS A 225 -5.79 -11.36 -7.18
N VAL A 226 -5.43 -10.32 -7.92
CA VAL A 226 -4.93 -9.05 -7.38
C VAL A 226 -6.14 -8.13 -7.17
N TRP A 227 -6.28 -7.57 -5.97
CA TRP A 227 -7.30 -6.57 -5.69
C TRP A 227 -6.86 -5.22 -6.25
N ILE A 228 -7.46 -4.82 -7.38
CA ILE A 228 -7.20 -3.50 -7.99
C ILE A 228 -8.19 -2.50 -7.40
N ALA A 229 -7.67 -1.50 -6.69
CA ALA A 229 -8.48 -0.59 -5.89
C ALA A 229 -7.86 0.81 -5.83
N THR A 230 -8.70 1.79 -5.58
CA THR A 230 -8.30 3.16 -5.26
C THR A 230 -7.63 3.24 -3.88
N LEU A 231 -6.86 4.30 -3.61
CA LEU A 231 -6.26 4.52 -2.29
C LEU A 231 -7.33 4.66 -1.20
N GLN A 232 -8.47 5.31 -1.48
CA GLN A 232 -9.60 5.39 -0.56
C GLN A 232 -10.16 4.00 -0.20
N GLU A 233 -10.32 3.11 -1.18
CA GLU A 233 -10.81 1.75 -0.94
C GLU A 233 -9.80 0.95 -0.10
N ILE A 234 -8.50 1.08 -0.38
CA ILE A 234 -7.44 0.45 0.42
C ILE A 234 -7.46 0.96 1.86
N ALA A 235 -7.57 2.27 2.06
CA ALA A 235 -7.68 2.88 3.38
C ALA A 235 -8.91 2.36 4.15
N ALA A 236 -10.07 2.39 3.49
CA ALA A 236 -11.32 1.93 4.07
C ALA A 236 -11.27 0.44 4.42
N TRP A 237 -10.66 -0.39 3.58
CA TRP A 237 -10.42 -1.80 3.89
C TRP A 237 -9.52 -1.96 5.09
N TRP A 238 -8.41 -1.24 5.15
CA TRP A 238 -7.45 -1.38 6.25
C TRP A 238 -8.08 -1.03 7.60
N SER A 239 -8.82 0.09 7.67
CA SER A 239 -9.55 0.50 8.88
C SER A 239 -10.70 -0.46 9.23
N ARG A 240 -11.40 -1.02 8.23
CA ARG A 240 -12.47 -2.01 8.43
C ARG A 240 -11.92 -3.33 8.97
N ARG A 241 -10.84 -3.83 8.36
CA ARG A 241 -10.14 -5.06 8.73
C ARG A 241 -9.57 -4.99 10.14
N ALA A 242 -9.10 -3.82 10.58
CA ALA A 242 -8.59 -3.61 11.95
C ALA A 242 -9.63 -3.89 13.06
N ARG A 243 -10.92 -3.96 12.71
CA ARG A 243 -12.01 -4.29 13.64
C ARG A 243 -12.29 -5.79 13.74
N PHE A 244 -11.68 -6.61 12.89
CA PHE A 244 -11.88 -8.05 12.91
C PHE A 244 -11.17 -8.65 14.13
N SER A 245 -11.75 -9.72 14.68
CA SER A 245 -11.16 -10.43 15.82
C SER A 245 -10.94 -11.90 15.46
N LEU A 246 -9.80 -12.44 15.88
CA LEU A 246 -9.46 -13.86 15.77
C LEU A 246 -9.05 -14.36 17.15
N GLN A 247 -9.88 -15.24 17.70
CA GLN A 247 -9.67 -15.89 18.99
C GLN A 247 -9.46 -17.38 18.78
N VAL A 248 -8.49 -17.94 19.52
CA VAL A 248 -8.17 -19.37 19.51
C VAL A 248 -8.02 -19.80 20.96
N GLU A 249 -8.94 -20.62 21.45
CA GLU A 249 -9.01 -21.08 22.83
C GLU A 249 -8.80 -22.60 22.91
N ASP A 250 -8.28 -23.08 24.03
CA ASP A 250 -8.13 -24.52 24.23
C ASP A 250 -9.47 -25.18 24.55
N ALA A 251 -9.83 -26.21 23.79
CA ALA A 251 -11.02 -27.03 24.01
C ALA A 251 -10.67 -28.42 24.58
N GLY A 252 -9.41 -28.84 24.50
CA GLY A 252 -8.91 -30.12 24.99
C GLY A 252 -7.50 -30.42 24.48
N PRO A 253 -6.97 -31.64 24.73
CA PRO A 253 -5.67 -32.05 24.19
C PRO A 253 -5.66 -31.99 22.66
N HIS A 254 -4.83 -31.12 22.10
CA HIS A 254 -4.71 -30.86 20.65
C HIS A 254 -5.99 -30.33 19.99
N GLU A 255 -6.97 -29.88 20.77
CA GLU A 255 -8.24 -29.35 20.26
C GLU A 255 -8.38 -27.88 20.64
N HIS A 256 -8.74 -27.06 19.65
CA HIS A 256 -8.86 -25.61 19.80
C HIS A 256 -10.17 -25.11 19.22
N ASP A 257 -10.87 -24.26 19.96
CA ASP A 257 -12.04 -23.53 19.47
C ASP A 257 -11.58 -22.22 18.83
N VAL A 258 -11.91 -22.06 17.55
CA VAL A 258 -11.56 -20.88 16.75
C VAL A 258 -12.80 -20.04 16.53
N HIS A 259 -12.72 -18.76 16.91
CA HIS A 259 -13.75 -17.77 16.67
C HIS A 259 -13.17 -16.60 15.86
N PHE A 260 -13.65 -16.44 14.64
CA PHE A 260 -13.27 -15.38 13.72
C PHE A 260 -14.47 -14.46 13.45
N GLU A 261 -14.44 -13.27 14.04
CA GLU A 261 -15.44 -12.23 13.82
C GLU A 261 -14.95 -11.25 12.76
N ALA A 262 -15.58 -11.30 11.59
CA ALA A 262 -15.29 -10.42 10.46
C ALA A 262 -16.54 -10.22 9.60
N ASP A 263 -16.52 -9.24 8.71
CA ASP A 263 -17.54 -9.11 7.67
C ASP A 263 -17.31 -10.10 6.50
N PRO A 264 -18.22 -10.22 5.52
CA PRO A 264 -18.12 -11.19 4.42
C PRO A 264 -16.85 -11.14 3.57
N ASP A 265 -16.15 -10.00 3.50
CA ASP A 265 -14.94 -9.87 2.69
C ASP A 265 -13.70 -10.39 3.42
N GLY A 266 -13.76 -10.54 4.74
CA GLY A 266 -12.70 -11.11 5.58
C GLY A 266 -12.55 -12.61 5.39
N ALA A 267 -11.30 -13.07 5.21
CA ALA A 267 -10.97 -14.49 5.10
C ALA A 267 -10.00 -14.92 6.21
N LEU A 268 -10.23 -16.11 6.75
CA LEU A 268 -9.33 -16.78 7.68
C LEU A 268 -8.42 -17.72 6.89
N LEU A 269 -7.12 -17.55 7.07
CA LEU A 269 -6.09 -18.35 6.44
C LEU A 269 -5.37 -19.20 7.47
N VAL A 270 -4.91 -20.35 7.04
CA VAL A 270 -4.03 -21.22 7.83
C VAL A 270 -2.84 -21.64 6.99
N ARG A 271 -1.64 -21.49 7.56
CA ARG A 271 -0.43 -22.19 7.11
C ARG A 271 -0.28 -23.46 7.92
N GLY A 272 0.12 -24.57 7.29
CA GLY A 272 0.31 -25.86 7.96
C GLY A 272 -0.95 -26.71 8.05
N VAL A 273 -0.84 -27.86 8.72
CA VAL A 273 -1.91 -28.87 8.76
C VAL A 273 -2.80 -28.64 9.99
N ILE A 274 -4.11 -28.55 9.74
CA ILE A 274 -5.16 -28.59 10.75
C ILE A 274 -6.24 -29.57 10.30
N ASP A 275 -6.90 -30.23 11.25
CA ASP A 275 -8.10 -31.02 10.98
C ASP A 275 -9.33 -30.11 10.99
N ALA A 276 -9.58 -29.45 9.85
CA ALA A 276 -10.71 -28.56 9.64
C ALA A 276 -11.05 -28.42 8.15
N PRO A 277 -12.33 -28.19 7.80
CA PRO A 277 -12.74 -27.82 6.45
C PRO A 277 -11.94 -26.61 5.95
N SER A 278 -11.20 -26.81 4.86
CA SER A 278 -10.34 -25.79 4.27
C SER A 278 -10.02 -26.10 2.81
N ALA A 279 -9.81 -25.06 2.01
CA ALA A 279 -9.45 -25.18 0.59
C ALA A 279 -8.03 -24.64 0.33
N PRO A 280 -7.23 -25.25 -0.55
CA PRO A 280 -5.96 -24.67 -1.00
C PRO A 280 -6.15 -23.25 -1.53
N TRP A 281 -5.23 -22.34 -1.22
CA TRP A 281 -5.32 -20.95 -1.67
C TRP A 281 -4.06 -20.47 -2.38
N TYR A 282 -2.92 -20.44 -1.69
CA TYR A 282 -1.66 -20.02 -2.28
C TYR A 282 -0.49 -20.70 -1.57
N ALA A 283 0.47 -21.23 -2.34
CA ALA A 283 1.60 -22.00 -1.80
C ALA A 283 1.13 -23.08 -0.79
N ASN A 284 1.59 -23.01 0.45
CA ASN A 284 1.23 -23.90 1.56
C ASN A 284 0.05 -23.40 2.41
N GLU A 285 -0.55 -22.26 2.06
CA GLU A 285 -1.68 -21.67 2.78
C GLU A 285 -3.03 -22.16 2.25
N ARG A 286 -3.97 -22.28 3.17
CA ARG A 286 -5.34 -22.71 2.92
C ARG A 286 -6.31 -21.67 3.47
N VAL A 287 -7.47 -21.52 2.83
CA VAL A 287 -8.59 -20.75 3.37
C VAL A 287 -9.43 -21.68 4.24
N VAL A 288 -9.62 -21.30 5.49
CA VAL A 288 -10.46 -22.03 6.44
C VAL A 288 -11.94 -21.76 6.14
N GLU A 289 -12.76 -22.80 6.11
CA GLU A 289 -14.19 -22.69 5.91
C GLU A 289 -14.89 -22.55 7.26
N GLY A 290 -15.67 -21.47 7.41
CA GLY A 290 -16.39 -21.17 8.64
C GLY A 290 -15.71 -20.11 9.50
N ARG A 291 -16.45 -19.67 10.52
CA ARG A 291 -16.08 -18.57 11.44
C ARG A 291 -16.09 -18.98 12.91
N ARG A 292 -16.74 -20.09 13.20
CA ARG A 292 -16.80 -20.74 14.50
C ARG A 292 -16.63 -22.21 14.24
N LEU A 293 -15.48 -22.74 14.62
CA LEU A 293 -15.15 -24.13 14.36
C LEU A 293 -14.19 -24.65 15.44
N ARG A 294 -14.28 -25.95 15.68
CA ARG A 294 -13.29 -26.69 16.44
C ARG A 294 -12.28 -27.28 15.48
N ILE A 295 -11.00 -27.14 15.79
CA ILE A 295 -9.91 -27.67 14.97
C ILE A 295 -9.02 -28.56 15.83
N ARG A 296 -8.37 -29.55 15.19
CA ARG A 296 -7.33 -30.36 15.82
C ARG A 296 -5.95 -30.00 15.26
N ALA A 297 -4.99 -29.76 16.15
CA ALA A 297 -3.61 -29.45 15.80
C ALA A 297 -2.64 -29.88 16.92
N ASP A 298 -1.48 -30.42 16.55
CA ASP A 298 -0.47 -30.86 17.54
C ASP A 298 0.08 -29.68 18.36
N ARG A 299 0.21 -28.52 17.72
CA ARG A 299 0.62 -27.24 18.31
C ARG A 299 -0.50 -26.23 18.18
N ARG A 300 -0.58 -25.29 19.14
CA ARG A 300 -1.55 -24.19 19.13
C ARG A 300 -1.37 -23.35 17.86
N PRO A 301 -2.41 -23.13 17.04
CA PRO A 301 -2.28 -22.50 15.74
C PRO A 301 -2.19 -20.96 15.80
N VAL A 302 -1.34 -20.46 16.70
CA VAL A 302 -1.19 -19.06 17.10
C VAL A 302 0.31 -18.74 17.12
N VAL A 303 0.66 -17.46 16.93
CA VAL A 303 2.04 -16.99 17.08
C VAL A 303 2.30 -16.66 18.55
N ALA A 304 3.22 -17.38 19.19
CA ALA A 304 3.73 -16.97 20.50
C ALA A 304 4.73 -15.83 20.35
N VAL A 305 4.62 -14.81 21.20
CA VAL A 305 5.63 -13.77 21.38
C VAL A 305 6.26 -13.92 22.77
N SER A 306 7.58 -13.93 22.83
CA SER A 306 8.30 -14.00 24.11
C SER A 306 7.99 -12.79 24.99
N SER A 307 8.17 -12.93 26.30
CA SER A 307 8.00 -11.82 27.25
C SER A 307 8.94 -10.64 27.04
N ARG A 308 9.98 -10.82 26.20
CA ARG A 308 11.00 -9.83 25.89
C ARG A 308 10.81 -9.18 24.52
N THR A 309 9.90 -9.71 23.71
CA THR A 309 9.63 -9.19 22.36
C THR A 309 9.18 -7.73 22.44
N LEU A 310 9.76 -6.89 21.57
CA LEU A 310 9.42 -5.47 21.53
C LEU A 310 7.94 -5.27 21.15
N GLU A 311 7.27 -4.31 21.78
CA GLU A 311 5.82 -4.07 21.56
C GLU A 311 5.50 -3.65 20.11
N ASN A 312 6.43 -2.97 19.42
CA ASN A 312 6.23 -2.64 18.00
C ASN A 312 6.22 -3.88 17.09
N VAL A 313 6.96 -4.95 17.45
CA VAL A 313 6.88 -6.25 16.76
C VAL A 313 5.52 -6.90 17.02
N ALA A 314 5.05 -6.92 18.27
CA ALA A 314 3.74 -7.45 18.61
C ALA A 314 2.60 -6.71 17.90
N ARG A 315 2.65 -5.37 17.86
CA ARG A 315 1.71 -4.53 17.09
C ARG A 315 1.75 -4.87 15.60
N PHE A 316 2.94 -4.97 15.01
CA PHE A 316 3.12 -5.35 13.61
C PHE A 316 2.47 -6.71 13.30
N LEU A 317 2.65 -7.72 14.15
CA LEU A 317 2.04 -9.04 13.96
C LEU A 317 0.52 -9.02 14.06
N ARG A 318 -0.05 -8.25 15.01
CA ARG A 318 -1.50 -8.06 15.10
C ARG A 318 -2.05 -7.39 13.84
N GLU A 319 -1.38 -6.35 13.35
CA GLU A 319 -1.76 -5.70 12.09
C GLU A 319 -1.64 -6.61 10.87
N GLU A 320 -0.64 -7.51 10.82
CA GLU A 320 -0.54 -8.57 9.82
C GLU A 320 -1.68 -9.59 9.89
N GLY A 321 -2.46 -9.57 10.98
CA GLY A 321 -3.65 -10.39 11.17
C GLY A 321 -3.38 -11.68 11.94
N TYR A 322 -2.20 -11.85 12.55
CA TYR A 322 -1.93 -13.01 13.39
C TYR A 322 -2.67 -12.92 14.72
N ALA A 323 -3.23 -14.04 15.16
CA ALA A 323 -3.49 -14.22 16.58
C ALA A 323 -2.13 -14.33 17.30
N ILE A 324 -1.92 -13.53 18.34
CA ILE A 324 -0.69 -13.57 19.13
C ILE A 324 -0.98 -13.86 20.60
N GLN A 325 -0.11 -14.62 21.24
CA GLN A 325 -0.17 -14.91 22.68
C GLN A 325 1.20 -14.74 23.31
N GLN A 326 1.27 -14.15 24.50
CA GLN A 326 2.53 -14.08 25.23
C GLN A 326 2.85 -15.44 25.86
N SER A 327 4.04 -15.98 25.60
CA SER A 327 4.54 -17.25 26.16
C SER A 327 6.04 -17.36 25.95
N ASP A 328 6.76 -17.96 26.90
CA ASP A 328 8.18 -18.32 26.76
C ASP A 328 8.41 -19.82 26.48
N ASP A 329 7.35 -20.64 26.50
CA ASP A 329 7.38 -22.00 25.98
C ASP A 329 7.25 -21.95 24.45
N LYS A 330 8.28 -22.36 23.73
CA LYS A 330 8.36 -22.31 22.25
C LYS A 330 7.77 -23.53 21.54
N ASP A 331 7.61 -24.65 22.26
CA ASP A 331 7.32 -25.94 21.62
C ASP A 331 5.82 -26.21 21.50
N LEU A 332 5.01 -25.45 22.24
CA LEU A 332 3.55 -25.56 22.22
C LEU A 332 2.87 -24.80 21.06
N TRP A 333 3.56 -23.88 20.39
CA TRP A 333 2.95 -22.93 19.46
C TRP A 333 3.32 -23.16 18.01
N GLY A 334 2.41 -22.75 17.14
CA GLY A 334 2.53 -22.79 15.69
C GLY A 334 3.78 -22.12 15.18
N ALA A 335 4.02 -20.91 15.70
CA ALA A 335 5.23 -20.15 15.54
C ALA A 335 5.62 -19.47 16.86
N PHE A 336 6.89 -19.14 17.00
CA PHE A 336 7.44 -18.44 18.15
C PHE A 336 8.34 -17.29 17.68
N VAL A 337 8.13 -16.11 18.22
CA VAL A 337 8.86 -14.89 17.90
C VAL A 337 9.51 -14.36 19.18
N ASP A 338 10.82 -14.10 19.11
CA ASP A 338 11.62 -13.52 20.18
C ASP A 338 12.55 -12.46 19.60
N VAL A 339 12.07 -11.22 19.55
CA VAL A 339 12.76 -10.11 18.88
C VAL A 339 12.98 -8.99 19.88
N THR A 340 14.22 -8.84 20.32
CA THR A 340 14.64 -7.80 21.28
C THR A 340 15.47 -6.69 20.64
N ASP A 341 15.90 -6.86 19.39
CA ASP A 341 16.72 -5.90 18.66
C ASP A 341 15.85 -4.75 18.12
N PRO A 342 16.13 -3.48 18.50
CA PRO A 342 15.44 -2.32 17.93
C PRO A 342 15.60 -2.18 16.40
N GLY A 343 16.64 -2.78 15.81
CA GLY A 343 16.93 -2.78 14.37
C GLY A 343 16.22 -3.88 13.57
N TRP A 344 15.23 -4.57 14.15
CA TRP A 344 14.51 -5.68 13.52
C TRP A 344 13.90 -5.31 12.15
N ARG A 345 13.80 -6.31 11.27
CA ARG A 345 13.21 -6.16 9.93
C ARG A 345 11.93 -6.99 9.83
N GLU A 346 10.86 -6.38 9.34
CA GLU A 346 9.55 -7.03 9.21
C GLU A 346 9.61 -8.31 8.36
N LYS A 347 10.37 -8.29 7.26
CA LYS A 347 10.54 -9.45 6.38
C LYS A 347 11.22 -10.64 7.08
N GLU A 348 12.14 -10.39 8.00
CA GLU A 348 12.80 -11.46 8.78
C GLU A 348 11.83 -12.10 9.76
N VAL A 349 11.02 -11.30 10.44
CA VAL A 349 9.99 -11.80 11.38
C VAL A 349 8.95 -12.63 10.64
N LEU A 350 8.47 -12.15 9.49
CA LEU A 350 7.53 -12.91 8.67
C LEU A 350 8.14 -14.20 8.12
N ALA A 351 9.40 -14.17 7.66
CA ALA A 351 10.10 -15.37 7.21
C ALA A 351 10.29 -16.40 8.33
N ALA A 352 10.55 -15.95 9.57
CA ALA A 352 10.64 -16.84 10.73
C ALA A 352 9.30 -17.52 11.04
N ILE A 353 8.18 -16.82 10.91
CA ILE A 353 6.84 -17.40 11.08
C ILE A 353 6.52 -18.40 9.96
N GLU A 354 6.89 -18.08 8.72
CA GLU A 354 6.68 -18.95 7.56
C GLU A 354 7.46 -20.27 7.69
N ALA A 355 8.70 -20.19 8.18
CA ALA A 355 9.57 -21.34 8.41
C ALA A 355 9.21 -22.16 9.66
N ALA A 356 8.27 -21.69 10.49
CA ALA A 356 7.92 -22.35 11.74
C ALA A 356 7.21 -23.71 11.52
N PRO A 357 7.42 -24.71 12.40
CA PRO A 357 6.98 -26.08 12.13
C PRO A 357 5.49 -26.33 12.35
N GLY A 358 4.81 -25.53 13.17
CA GLY A 358 3.40 -25.74 13.51
C GLY A 358 2.44 -24.94 12.63
N PRO A 359 1.13 -25.21 12.71
CA PRO A 359 0.13 -24.45 11.96
C PRO A 359 -0.01 -23.02 12.51
N VAL A 360 -0.37 -22.05 11.68
CA VAL A 360 -0.63 -20.67 12.13
C VAL A 360 -1.86 -20.11 11.43
N LEU A 361 -2.83 -19.65 12.22
CA LEU A 361 -4.02 -18.94 11.74
C LEU A 361 -3.74 -17.44 11.63
N ARG A 362 -4.25 -16.84 10.56
CA ARG A 362 -4.20 -15.38 10.36
C ARG A 362 -5.37 -14.86 9.53
N VAL A 363 -5.72 -13.60 9.76
CA VAL A 363 -6.67 -12.85 8.92
C VAL A 363 -5.98 -12.45 7.63
N ALA A 364 -6.59 -12.77 6.48
CA ALA A 364 -6.09 -12.38 5.17
C ALA A 364 -5.83 -10.87 5.09
N ARG A 365 -4.74 -10.49 4.42
CA ARG A 365 -4.32 -9.08 4.30
C ARG A 365 -5.29 -8.26 3.45
N TRP A 366 -5.84 -8.86 2.41
CA TRP A 366 -6.68 -8.21 1.40
C TRP A 366 -8.08 -8.83 1.37
N PRO A 367 -9.10 -8.06 0.92
CA PRO A 367 -10.47 -8.55 0.91
C PRO A 367 -10.65 -9.69 -0.09
N GLN A 368 -11.71 -10.46 0.07
CA GLN A 368 -12.20 -11.44 -0.90
C GLN A 368 -11.16 -12.50 -1.29
N ARG A 369 -10.19 -12.78 -0.39
CA ARG A 369 -9.09 -13.74 -0.62
C ARG A 369 -8.16 -13.30 -1.76
N ALA A 370 -8.05 -12.00 -2.02
CA ALA A 370 -7.04 -11.46 -2.93
C ALA A 370 -5.63 -11.76 -2.41
N ARG A 371 -4.72 -12.11 -3.33
CA ARG A 371 -3.34 -12.42 -2.93
C ARG A 371 -2.59 -11.15 -2.55
N SER A 372 -2.70 -10.12 -3.39
CA SER A 372 -2.03 -8.82 -3.29
C SER A 372 -3.01 -7.70 -3.67
N ALA A 373 -2.57 -6.44 -3.55
CA ALA A 373 -3.33 -5.29 -4.02
C ALA A 373 -2.50 -4.43 -5.00
N LEU A 374 -3.21 -3.75 -5.90
CA LEU A 374 -2.65 -2.82 -6.88
C LEU A 374 -3.47 -1.53 -6.87
N SER A 375 -2.81 -0.40 -6.69
CA SER A 375 -3.41 0.92 -6.84
C SER A 375 -2.71 1.66 -7.97
N ILE A 376 -3.49 2.16 -8.93
CA ILE A 376 -2.98 3.00 -10.02
C ILE A 376 -3.17 4.46 -9.61
N THR A 377 -2.06 5.18 -9.48
CA THR A 377 -2.07 6.58 -9.04
C THR A 377 -1.37 7.49 -10.04
N GLY A 378 -1.87 8.72 -10.17
CA GLY A 378 -1.31 9.74 -11.05
C GLY A 378 -1.20 11.09 -10.36
N ASP A 379 0.01 11.54 -10.05
CA ASP A 379 0.22 12.82 -9.35
C ASP A 379 0.05 13.98 -10.35
N VAL A 380 -0.90 14.88 -10.08
CA VAL A 380 -1.30 16.00 -10.95
C VAL A 380 -0.89 17.33 -10.33
N ASP A 381 0.18 17.90 -10.87
CA ASP A 381 0.68 19.22 -10.49
C ASP A 381 0.63 20.26 -11.61
N ALA A 382 0.26 19.85 -12.84
CA ALA A 382 -0.04 20.71 -13.97
C ALA A 382 -0.99 20.03 -14.97
N ILE A 383 -1.93 20.80 -15.57
CA ILE A 383 -2.80 20.34 -16.67
C ILE A 383 -2.53 21.10 -17.96
N THR A 384 -1.90 22.27 -17.88
CA THR A 384 -1.51 23.09 -19.02
C THR A 384 -0.06 23.56 -18.90
N LEU A 385 0.52 24.03 -20.01
CA LEU A 385 1.84 24.67 -19.99
C LEU A 385 1.89 25.89 -19.07
N PHE A 386 0.77 26.62 -18.94
CA PHE A 386 0.66 27.74 -18.02
C PHE A 386 0.76 27.28 -16.56
N ASP A 387 0.12 26.16 -16.23
CA ASP A 387 0.20 25.59 -14.87
C ASP A 387 1.64 25.16 -14.56
N PHE A 388 2.30 24.52 -15.53
CA PHE A 388 3.69 24.12 -15.41
C PHE A 388 4.63 25.32 -15.22
N ALA A 389 4.41 26.42 -15.96
CA ALA A 389 5.17 27.65 -15.79
C ALA A 389 4.90 28.32 -14.43
N SER A 390 3.65 28.33 -13.97
CA SER A 390 3.24 28.97 -12.71
C SER A 390 3.84 28.26 -11.49
N ARG A 391 4.03 26.93 -11.58
CA ARG A 391 4.77 26.14 -10.59
C ARG A 391 6.17 26.69 -10.32
N MET A 392 6.92 27.10 -11.35
CA MET A 392 8.27 27.64 -11.19
C MET A 392 8.30 29.00 -10.48
N VAL A 393 7.16 29.70 -10.44
CA VAL A 393 7.01 31.04 -9.84
C VAL A 393 6.37 30.95 -8.44
N GLY A 394 5.98 29.75 -7.98
CA GLY A 394 5.34 29.54 -6.68
C GLY A 394 3.95 30.19 -6.56
N ARG A 395 3.20 30.26 -7.68
CA ARG A 395 1.88 30.90 -7.75
C ARG A 395 0.79 29.95 -8.21
#